data_AF-A0A5C8T8L5-F1
#
_entry.id   AF-A0A5C8T8L5-F1
#
_cell.length_a   1.000
_cell.length_b   1.000
_cell.length_c   1.000
_cell.angle_alpha   90.00
_cell.angle_beta   90.00
_cell.angle_gamma   90.00
#
_symmetry.space_group_name_H-M   'P 1'
#
loop_
_entity.id
_entity.type
_entity.pdbx_description
1 polymer ?
#
loop_
_entity_poly.entity_id
_entity_poly.type
_entity_poly.pdbx_seq_one_letter_code
_entity_poly.pdbx_strand_id
1 'polypeptide(L)'
;PGTLAPDGGVDRAQLRDAVLGRPDALARLEGLVHPLVGAVGHAFLERHAGSPLVLLDIPLLYETGGEARCDAVLVVTAPPEVQRARVLARPGMTEAAFAAILAKQMPDAEKRARADYVIDTSLGFAAAEAEVAGIVAQLTDEAGQRGDRPRSQPNSNPFAVGVRSEEN
;
A
#
# COMPACT_ATOMS: atom_id res chain seq x y z
N PRO A 1 24.46 -10.34 -0.88
CA PRO A 1 24.72 -10.03 0.55
C PRO A 1 25.20 -11.22 1.38
N GLY A 2 25.04 -12.49 0.95
CA GLY A 2 25.47 -13.64 1.74
C GLY A 2 24.62 -13.85 3.01
N THR A 3 23.42 -13.30 3.03
CA THR A 3 22.51 -13.23 4.20
C THR A 3 21.43 -14.31 4.08
N LEU A 4 21.85 -15.55 3.84
CA LEU A 4 20.94 -16.69 3.77
C LEU A 4 20.85 -17.35 5.15
N ALA A 5 19.65 -17.72 5.55
CA ALA A 5 19.41 -18.60 6.66
C ALA A 5 19.82 -20.05 6.29
N PRO A 6 19.99 -20.96 7.27
CA PRO A 6 20.39 -22.34 7.00
C PRO A 6 19.45 -23.13 6.08
N ASP A 7 18.19 -22.71 5.97
CA ASP A 7 17.18 -23.27 5.07
C ASP A 7 17.25 -22.73 3.63
N GLY A 8 18.19 -21.83 3.35
CA GLY A 8 18.33 -21.15 2.07
C GLY A 8 17.41 -19.94 1.87
N GLY A 9 16.57 -19.61 2.87
CA GLY A 9 15.76 -18.40 2.89
C GLY A 9 16.58 -17.14 3.20
N VAL A 10 15.97 -15.96 3.09
CA VAL A 10 16.63 -14.70 3.46
C VAL A 10 16.62 -14.53 4.98
N ASP A 11 17.80 -14.39 5.59
CA ASP A 11 17.91 -13.89 6.95
C ASP A 11 17.69 -12.38 6.94
N ARG A 12 16.48 -11.96 7.35
CA ARG A 12 16.06 -10.55 7.34
C ARG A 12 16.84 -9.69 8.30
N ALA A 13 17.30 -10.23 9.44
CA ALA A 13 18.08 -9.48 10.42
C ALA A 13 19.48 -9.21 9.85
N GLN A 14 20.14 -10.23 9.34
CA GLN A 14 21.44 -10.07 8.70
C GLN A 14 21.36 -9.20 7.44
N LEU A 15 20.29 -9.33 6.63
CA LEU A 15 20.10 -8.48 5.46
C LEU A 15 19.89 -7.02 5.86
N ARG A 16 19.06 -6.74 6.87
CA ARG A 16 18.88 -5.39 7.40
C ARG A 16 20.22 -4.81 7.84
N ASP A 17 20.96 -5.54 8.66
CA ASP A 17 22.25 -5.06 9.16
C ASP A 17 23.27 -4.89 8.01
N ALA A 18 23.15 -5.68 6.94
CA ALA A 18 23.95 -5.60 5.70
C ALA A 18 23.66 -4.34 4.84
N VAL A 19 22.50 -3.71 4.98
CA VAL A 19 22.09 -2.54 4.15
C VAL A 19 21.82 -1.27 4.96
N LEU A 20 21.56 -1.39 6.25
CA LEU A 20 21.27 -0.25 7.12
C LEU A 20 22.47 0.70 7.18
N GLY A 21 22.21 2.00 7.00
CA GLY A 21 23.25 3.04 6.98
C GLY A 21 24.16 3.00 5.75
N ARG A 22 23.86 2.17 4.73
CA ARG A 22 24.67 1.99 3.52
C ARG A 22 23.85 2.24 2.25
N PRO A 23 23.74 3.50 1.79
CA PRO A 23 22.90 3.88 0.65
C PRO A 23 23.16 3.05 -0.62
N ASP A 24 24.42 2.82 -0.98
CA ASP A 24 24.77 2.04 -2.17
C ASP A 24 24.35 0.56 -2.06
N ALA A 25 24.45 -0.02 -0.87
CA ALA A 25 24.02 -1.40 -0.63
C ALA A 25 22.49 -1.52 -0.66
N LEU A 26 21.80 -0.53 -0.10
CA LEU A 26 20.34 -0.44 -0.12
C LEU A 26 19.83 -0.27 -1.55
N ALA A 27 20.39 0.67 -2.33
CA ALA A 27 20.01 0.88 -3.73
C ALA A 27 20.22 -0.38 -4.59
N ARG A 28 21.31 -1.13 -4.37
CA ARG A 28 21.55 -2.41 -5.04
C ARG A 28 20.51 -3.47 -4.65
N LEU A 29 20.13 -3.53 -3.38
CA LEU A 29 19.09 -4.46 -2.93
C LEU A 29 17.74 -4.08 -3.54
N GLU A 30 17.36 -2.81 -3.48
CA GLU A 30 16.12 -2.28 -4.05
C GLU A 30 16.04 -2.53 -5.57
N GLY A 31 17.14 -2.33 -6.29
CA GLY A 31 17.21 -2.61 -7.73
C GLY A 31 16.98 -4.08 -8.10
N LEU A 32 17.27 -5.03 -7.19
CA LEU A 32 16.96 -6.45 -7.37
C LEU A 32 15.52 -6.78 -6.94
N VAL A 33 15.04 -6.18 -5.86
CA VAL A 33 13.74 -6.49 -5.25
C VAL A 33 12.59 -5.84 -6.00
N HIS A 34 12.70 -4.58 -6.42
CA HIS A 34 11.60 -3.84 -7.04
C HIS A 34 11.05 -4.51 -8.32
N PRO A 35 11.87 -5.00 -9.27
CA PRO A 35 11.35 -5.71 -10.44
C PRO A 35 10.58 -6.98 -10.06
N LEU A 36 11.06 -7.72 -9.05
CA LEU A 36 10.41 -8.95 -8.59
C LEU A 36 9.07 -8.67 -7.91
N VAL A 37 9.02 -7.65 -7.03
CA VAL A 37 7.78 -7.20 -6.39
C VAL A 37 6.79 -6.70 -7.43
N GLY A 38 7.26 -5.96 -8.44
CA GLY A 38 6.43 -5.52 -9.57
C GLY A 38 5.83 -6.70 -10.35
N ALA A 39 6.63 -7.71 -10.67
CA ALA A 39 6.18 -8.91 -11.37
C ALA A 39 5.16 -9.71 -10.56
N VAL A 40 5.37 -9.85 -9.24
CA VAL A 40 4.40 -10.50 -8.34
C VAL A 40 3.09 -9.72 -8.28
N GLY A 41 3.15 -8.39 -8.20
CA GLY A 41 1.96 -7.54 -8.23
C GLY A 41 1.17 -7.67 -9.53
N HIS A 42 1.86 -7.72 -10.68
CA HIS A 42 1.20 -7.92 -11.97
C HIS A 42 0.55 -9.30 -12.07
N ALA A 43 1.27 -10.36 -11.71
CA ALA A 43 0.74 -11.72 -11.71
C ALA A 43 -0.45 -11.90 -10.75
N PHE A 44 -0.47 -11.14 -9.64
CA PHE A 44 -1.61 -11.11 -8.72
C PHE A 44 -2.84 -10.50 -9.40
N LEU A 45 -2.70 -9.36 -10.08
CA LEU A 45 -3.80 -8.74 -10.83
C LEU A 45 -4.33 -9.67 -11.94
N GLU A 46 -3.45 -10.31 -12.70
CA GLU A 46 -3.85 -11.27 -13.75
C GLU A 46 -4.63 -12.46 -13.18
N ARG A 47 -4.15 -13.04 -12.07
CA ARG A 47 -4.82 -14.16 -11.39
C ARG A 47 -6.22 -13.78 -10.90
N HIS A 48 -6.41 -12.52 -10.53
CA HIS A 48 -7.66 -11.99 -9.99
C HIS A 48 -8.44 -11.15 -11.01
N ALA A 49 -8.19 -11.30 -12.32
CA ALA A 49 -8.88 -10.56 -13.37
C ALA A 49 -10.41 -10.77 -13.41
N GLY A 50 -10.90 -11.88 -12.85
CA GLY A 50 -12.33 -12.15 -12.71
C GLY A 50 -12.97 -11.59 -11.43
N SER A 51 -12.17 -11.00 -10.52
CA SER A 51 -12.69 -10.40 -9.29
C SER A 51 -13.29 -9.02 -9.59
N PRO A 52 -14.43 -8.66 -8.98
CA PRO A 52 -15.04 -7.34 -9.19
C PRO A 52 -14.17 -6.20 -8.67
N LEU A 53 -13.33 -6.48 -7.66
CA LEU A 53 -12.44 -5.53 -7.02
C LEU A 53 -11.16 -6.24 -6.56
N VAL A 54 -10.02 -5.55 -6.67
CA VAL A 54 -8.74 -5.99 -6.10
C VAL A 54 -8.11 -4.86 -5.30
N LEU A 55 -7.71 -5.15 -4.05
CA LEU A 55 -7.08 -4.19 -3.15
C LEU A 55 -5.56 -4.37 -3.16
N LEU A 56 -4.82 -3.28 -3.37
CA LEU A 56 -3.37 -3.21 -3.31
C LEU A 56 -2.96 -2.35 -2.11
N ASP A 57 -2.55 -2.98 -1.01
CA ASP A 57 -1.98 -2.29 0.15
C ASP A 57 -0.52 -1.91 -0.15
N ILE A 58 -0.27 -0.62 -0.39
CA ILE A 58 1.03 -0.13 -0.85
C ILE A 58 1.51 0.97 0.11
N PRO A 59 2.44 0.65 1.04
CA PRO A 59 2.92 1.59 2.05
C PRO A 59 3.67 2.82 1.52
N LEU A 60 4.06 2.88 0.25
CA LEU A 60 4.68 4.08 -0.34
C LEU A 60 4.00 4.41 -1.67
N LEU A 61 2.67 4.29 -1.70
CA LEU A 61 1.86 4.38 -2.91
C LEU A 61 2.22 5.63 -3.72
N TYR A 62 2.05 6.81 -3.13
CA TYR A 62 2.29 8.08 -3.80
C TYR A 62 3.78 8.40 -3.96
N GLU A 63 4.60 7.97 -3.01
CA GLU A 63 6.04 8.24 -2.99
C GLU A 63 6.77 7.48 -4.10
N THR A 64 6.21 6.36 -4.56
CA THR A 64 6.77 5.52 -5.63
C THR A 64 6.06 5.65 -6.98
N GLY A 65 5.03 6.50 -7.08
CA GLY A 65 4.19 6.59 -8.28
C GLY A 65 3.31 5.35 -8.49
N GLY A 66 3.09 4.56 -7.43
CA GLY A 66 2.35 3.32 -7.46
C GLY A 66 0.87 3.49 -7.80
N GLU A 67 0.31 4.68 -7.59
CA GLU A 67 -1.06 5.06 -7.93
C GLU A 67 -1.36 4.91 -9.43
N ALA A 68 -0.35 5.01 -10.30
CA ALA A 68 -0.51 4.84 -11.74
C ALA A 68 -0.97 3.43 -12.16
N ARG A 69 -0.92 2.47 -11.21
CA ARG A 69 -1.38 1.08 -11.39
C ARG A 69 -2.78 0.83 -10.83
N CYS A 70 -3.43 1.86 -10.28
CA CYS A 70 -4.72 1.76 -9.62
C CYS A 70 -5.78 2.52 -10.42
N ASP A 71 -7.00 2.02 -10.41
CA ASP A 71 -8.16 2.71 -10.97
C ASP A 71 -8.75 3.74 -9.99
N ALA A 72 -8.55 3.51 -8.68
CA ALA A 72 -8.84 4.47 -7.62
C ALA A 72 -7.86 4.32 -6.45
N VAL A 73 -7.75 5.37 -5.63
CA VAL A 73 -6.93 5.41 -4.43
C VAL A 73 -7.78 5.73 -3.21
N LEU A 74 -7.58 4.93 -2.17
CA LEU A 74 -8.20 5.08 -0.86
C LEU A 74 -7.14 5.40 0.19
N VAL A 75 -7.35 6.48 0.93
CA VAL A 75 -6.49 6.89 2.04
C VAL A 75 -7.21 6.64 3.36
N VAL A 76 -6.54 5.90 4.25
CA VAL A 76 -6.99 5.70 5.63
C VAL A 76 -6.28 6.72 6.51
N THR A 77 -7.07 7.52 7.22
CA THR A 77 -6.58 8.66 8.01
C THR A 77 -7.12 8.62 9.45
N ALA A 78 -6.49 9.45 10.29
CA ALA A 78 -6.91 9.80 11.65
C ALA A 78 -6.17 11.10 12.05
N PRO A 79 -6.56 11.80 13.12
CA PRO A 79 -5.79 12.93 13.63
C PRO A 79 -4.32 12.54 13.96
N PRO A 80 -3.33 13.43 13.73
CA PRO A 80 -1.90 13.10 13.90
C PRO A 80 -1.54 12.52 15.26
N GLU A 81 -2.17 13.00 16.33
CA GLU A 81 -1.99 12.53 17.69
C GLU A 81 -2.50 11.10 17.89
N VAL A 82 -3.60 10.73 17.22
CA VAL A 82 -4.17 9.37 17.23
C VAL A 82 -3.26 8.42 16.47
N GLN A 83 -2.82 8.81 15.27
CA GLN A 83 -1.87 8.03 14.47
C GLN A 83 -0.59 7.75 15.26
N ARG A 84 0.01 8.80 15.84
CA ARG A 84 1.22 8.71 16.65
C ARG A 84 1.03 7.75 17.84
N ALA A 85 -0.07 7.89 18.58
CA ALA A 85 -0.36 7.02 19.72
C ALA A 85 -0.48 5.55 19.30
N ARG A 86 -1.16 5.27 18.17
CA ARG A 86 -1.33 3.91 17.64
C ARG A 86 -0.02 3.30 17.15
N VAL A 87 0.80 4.06 16.43
CA VAL A 87 2.10 3.57 15.94
C VAL A 87 3.05 3.29 17.10
N LEU A 88 3.13 4.17 18.09
CA LEU A 88 4.02 4.00 19.25
C LEU A 88 3.56 2.86 20.19
N ALA A 89 2.28 2.49 20.18
CA ALA A 89 1.78 1.34 20.94
C ALA A 89 2.23 -0.02 20.36
N ARG A 90 2.81 -0.05 19.16
CA ARG A 90 3.26 -1.29 18.51
C ARG A 90 4.53 -1.85 19.17
N PRO A 91 4.63 -3.17 19.34
CA PRO A 91 5.84 -3.79 19.88
C PRO A 91 7.09 -3.41 19.06
N GLY A 92 8.11 -2.88 19.74
CA GLY A 92 9.39 -2.52 19.12
C GLY A 92 9.44 -1.13 18.47
N MET A 93 8.36 -0.33 18.52
CA MET A 93 8.38 1.05 18.04
C MET A 93 9.01 2.01 19.05
N THR A 94 9.69 3.03 18.52
CA THR A 94 10.30 4.12 19.29
C THR A 94 9.98 5.45 18.61
N GLU A 95 10.08 6.55 19.35
CA GLU A 95 9.92 7.91 18.79
C GLU A 95 10.86 8.16 17.60
N ALA A 96 12.11 7.71 17.71
CA ALA A 96 13.10 7.86 16.64
C ALA A 96 12.73 7.05 15.39
N ALA A 97 12.25 5.81 15.58
CA ALA A 97 11.77 4.99 14.47
C ALA A 97 10.52 5.60 13.81
N PHE A 98 9.56 6.08 14.61
CA PHE A 98 8.37 6.77 14.13
C PHE A 98 8.72 8.01 13.31
N ALA A 99 9.59 8.88 13.83
CA ALA A 99 10.05 10.07 13.12
C ALA A 99 10.77 9.74 11.80
N ALA A 100 11.60 8.68 11.80
CA ALA A 100 12.29 8.23 10.59
C ALA A 100 11.34 7.65 9.54
N ILE A 101 10.23 7.04 9.96
CA ILE A 101 9.16 6.57 9.06
C ILE A 101 8.43 7.78 8.49
N LEU A 102 7.94 8.68 9.34
CA LEU A 102 7.17 9.85 8.93
C LEU A 102 7.95 10.73 7.95
N ALA A 103 9.26 10.90 8.14
CA ALA A 103 10.11 11.69 7.26
C ALA A 103 10.24 11.14 5.83
N LYS A 104 9.90 9.86 5.59
CA LYS A 104 9.94 9.22 4.26
C LYS A 104 8.59 9.25 3.56
N GLN A 105 7.55 9.74 4.23
CA GLN A 105 6.18 9.66 3.75
C GLN A 105 5.67 11.02 3.31
N MET A 106 4.79 11.00 2.31
CA MET A 106 4.00 12.18 1.95
C MET A 106 3.13 12.61 3.15
N PRO A 107 2.96 13.92 3.43
CA PRO A 107 2.08 14.36 4.51
C PRO A 107 0.64 13.87 4.31
N ASP A 108 -0.01 13.40 5.37
CA ASP A 108 -1.40 12.90 5.36
C ASP A 108 -2.38 13.87 4.68
N ALA A 109 -2.27 15.18 4.94
CA ALA A 109 -3.12 16.19 4.31
C ALA A 109 -2.99 16.21 2.78
N GLU A 110 -1.79 15.98 2.26
CA GLU A 110 -1.53 15.89 0.81
C GLU A 110 -2.05 14.57 0.25
N LYS A 111 -1.90 13.45 0.98
CA LYS A 111 -2.49 12.16 0.59
C LYS A 111 -4.01 12.28 0.45
N ARG A 112 -4.70 12.85 1.44
CA ARG A 112 -6.15 13.04 1.41
C ARG A 112 -6.60 13.93 0.24
N ALA A 113 -5.84 14.97 -0.09
CA ALA A 113 -6.16 15.85 -1.20
C ALA A 113 -6.03 15.16 -2.58
N ARG A 114 -5.26 14.07 -2.66
CA ARG A 114 -5.02 13.29 -3.88
C ARG A 114 -5.83 12.00 -3.97
N ALA A 115 -6.58 11.64 -2.94
CA ALA A 115 -7.31 10.38 -2.87
C ALA A 115 -8.69 10.51 -3.49
N ASP A 116 -9.19 9.43 -4.10
CA ASP A 116 -10.57 9.33 -4.55
C ASP A 116 -11.51 9.09 -3.36
N TYR A 117 -11.02 8.35 -2.36
CA TYR A 117 -11.75 8.05 -1.13
C TYR A 117 -10.88 8.25 0.11
N VAL A 118 -11.52 8.69 1.19
CA VAL A 118 -10.89 8.86 2.50
C VAL A 118 -11.71 8.10 3.54
N ILE A 119 -11.04 7.32 4.38
CA ILE A 119 -11.65 6.65 5.53
C ILE A 119 -11.09 7.24 6.82
N ASP A 120 -11.96 7.80 7.67
CA ASP A 120 -11.56 8.33 8.98
C ASP A 120 -11.74 7.28 10.09
N THR A 121 -10.62 6.70 10.51
CA THR A 121 -10.61 5.66 11.56
C THR A 121 -10.62 6.22 12.99
N SER A 122 -10.69 7.55 13.15
CA SER A 122 -10.85 8.17 14.48
C SER A 122 -12.26 8.01 15.04
N LEU A 123 -13.24 7.72 14.18
CA LEU A 123 -14.63 7.48 14.54
C LEU A 123 -14.91 6.03 15.01
N GLY A 124 -13.89 5.17 14.99
CA GLY A 124 -13.96 3.79 15.44
C GLY A 124 -14.35 2.78 14.34
N PHE A 125 -14.29 1.50 14.68
CA PHE A 125 -14.46 0.41 13.70
C PHE A 125 -15.82 0.41 13.01
N ALA A 126 -16.92 0.64 13.75
CA ALA A 126 -18.26 0.62 13.14
C ALA A 126 -18.43 1.71 12.07
N ALA A 127 -17.87 2.90 12.29
CA ALA A 127 -17.89 3.97 11.29
C ALA A 127 -17.03 3.62 10.07
N ALA A 128 -15.80 3.12 10.31
CA ALA A 128 -14.91 2.69 9.24
C ALA A 128 -15.53 1.54 8.41
N GLU A 129 -16.17 0.55 9.04
CA GLU A 129 -16.85 -0.55 8.36
C GLU A 129 -17.99 -0.04 7.46
N ALA A 130 -18.76 0.94 7.93
CA ALA A 130 -19.82 1.55 7.13
C ALA A 130 -19.26 2.32 5.91
N GLU A 131 -18.17 3.07 6.09
CA GLU A 131 -17.48 3.76 4.99
C GLU A 131 -16.91 2.76 3.97
N VAL A 132 -16.23 1.71 4.43
CA VAL A 132 -15.75 0.61 3.57
C VAL A 132 -16.89 0.00 2.78
N ALA A 133 -18.01 -0.33 3.43
CA ALA A 133 -19.16 -0.94 2.77
C ALA A 133 -19.74 -0.05 1.67
N GLY A 134 -19.86 1.26 1.91
CA GLY A 134 -20.32 2.22 0.91
C GLY A 134 -19.38 2.32 -0.29
N ILE A 135 -18.07 2.40 -0.04
CA ILE A 135 -17.05 2.48 -1.08
C ILE A 135 -17.02 1.19 -1.92
N VAL A 136 -17.06 0.02 -1.28
CA VAL A 136 -17.08 -1.27 -1.98
C VAL A 136 -18.32 -1.41 -2.87
N ALA A 137 -19.49 -0.98 -2.39
CA ALA A 137 -20.72 -1.01 -3.17
C ALA A 137 -20.60 -0.12 -4.42
N GLN A 138 -20.17 1.13 -4.25
CA GLN A 138 -19.97 2.08 -5.35
C GLN A 138 -18.98 1.54 -6.39
N LEU A 139 -17.82 1.06 -5.95
CA LEU A 139 -16.78 0.56 -6.84
C LEU A 139 -17.18 -0.71 -7.59
N THR A 140 -17.94 -1.60 -6.93
CA THR A 140 -18.45 -2.81 -7.57
C THR A 140 -19.48 -2.48 -8.64
N ASP A 141 -20.35 -1.50 -8.39
CA ASP A 141 -21.33 -1.01 -9.37
C ASP A 141 -20.62 -0.36 -10.58
N GLU A 142 -19.61 0.48 -10.34
CA GLU A 142 -18.81 1.10 -11.41
C GLU A 142 -18.04 0.05 -12.24
N ALA A 143 -17.47 -0.96 -11.59
CA ALA A 143 -16.80 -2.07 -12.26
C ALA A 143 -17.78 -2.87 -13.15
N GLY A 144 -19.01 -3.13 -12.65
CA GLY A 144 -20.07 -3.76 -13.41
C GLY A 144 -20.46 -2.96 -14.66
N GLN A 145 -20.62 -1.64 -14.53
CA GLN A 145 -20.94 -0.74 -15.64
C GLN A 145 -19.81 -0.61 -16.67
N ARG A 146 -18.55 -0.73 -16.26
CA ARG A 146 -17.41 -0.78 -17.19
C ARG A 146 -17.37 -2.08 -17.99
N GLY A 147 -17.84 -3.19 -17.42
CA GLY A 147 -17.92 -4.49 -18.10
C GLY A 147 -18.91 -4.54 -19.28
N ASP A 148 -19.91 -3.65 -19.30
CA ASP A 148 -21.05 -3.64 -20.23
C ASP A 148 -20.87 -2.69 -21.44
N ARG A 149 -19.78 -1.90 -21.49
CA ARG A 149 -19.44 -1.07 -22.67
C ARG A 149 -18.78 -1.93 -23.77
N PRO A 150 -19.06 -1.67 -25.07
CA PRO A 150 -18.43 -2.41 -26.17
C PRO A 150 -16.90 -2.26 -26.12
N ARG A 151 -16.23 -3.39 -25.90
CA ARG A 151 -14.79 -3.49 -25.60
C ARG A 151 -13.95 -3.15 -26.83
N SER A 152 -13.39 -1.95 -26.88
CA SER A 152 -12.46 -1.52 -27.94
C SER A 152 -10.98 -1.78 -27.60
N GLN A 153 -10.63 -2.27 -26.41
CA GLN A 153 -9.26 -2.72 -26.06
C GLN A 153 -9.27 -3.96 -25.15
N PRO A 154 -8.34 -4.92 -25.32
CA PRO A 154 -8.44 -6.27 -24.75
C PRO A 154 -7.74 -6.47 -23.39
N ASN A 155 -7.56 -5.44 -22.56
CA ASN A 155 -6.95 -5.61 -21.22
C ASN A 155 -8.02 -5.51 -20.12
N SER A 156 -8.61 -6.65 -19.76
CA SER A 156 -9.53 -6.79 -18.64
C SER A 156 -8.76 -6.98 -17.33
N ASN A 157 -8.10 -5.91 -16.85
CA ASN A 157 -7.57 -5.90 -15.49
C ASN A 157 -8.70 -5.63 -14.48
N PRO A 158 -8.63 -6.20 -13.27
CA PRO A 158 -9.61 -5.92 -12.22
C PRO A 158 -9.48 -4.47 -11.76
N PHE A 159 -10.57 -3.89 -11.25
CA PHE A 159 -10.55 -2.54 -10.69
C PHE A 159 -9.62 -2.53 -9.47
N ALA A 160 -8.45 -1.92 -9.62
CA ALA A 160 -7.40 -1.95 -8.62
C ALA A 160 -7.50 -0.73 -7.70
N VAL A 161 -7.68 -0.96 -6.40
CA VAL A 161 -7.72 0.10 -5.39
C VAL A 161 -6.41 0.12 -4.62
N GLY A 162 -5.68 1.22 -4.71
CA GLY A 162 -4.51 1.45 -3.86
C GLY A 162 -4.95 1.88 -2.47
N VAL A 163 -4.46 1.21 -1.42
CA VAL A 163 -4.67 1.66 -0.03
C VAL A 163 -3.40 2.22 0.54
N ARG A 164 -3.53 3.37 1.19
CA ARG A 164 -2.46 3.99 1.96
C ARG A 164 -2.94 4.33 3.37
N SER A 165 -2.27 3.75 4.36
CA SER A 165 -2.41 4.09 5.78
C SER A 165 -1.08 4.59 6.34
N GLU A 166 -1.10 5.69 7.09
CA GLU A 166 0.03 6.21 7.88
C GLU A 166 0.45 5.26 9.00
N GLU A 167 -0.47 4.37 9.38
CA GLU A 167 -0.24 3.46 10.48
C GLU A 167 0.57 2.24 10.02
N ASN A 168 0.57 1.83 8.75
CA ASN A 168 1.16 0.55 8.33
C ASN A 168 2.70 0.48 8.49
#